data_AF-A0A1H9YBL1-F1
#
_entry.id   AF-A0A1H9YBL1-F1
#
_cell.length_a   1.000
_cell.length_b   1.000
_cell.length_c   1.000
_cell.angle_alpha   90.00
_cell.angle_beta   90.00
_cell.angle_gamma   90.00
#
_symmetry.space_group_name_H-M   'P 1'
#
loop_
_entity.id
_entity.type
_entity.pdbx_description
1 polymer ?
#
loop_
_entity_poly.entity_id
_entity_poly.type
_entity_poly.pdbx_seq_one_letter_code
_entity_poly.pdbx_strand_id
1 'polypeptide(L)'
;MKKVLSCFLWVFYVAIILYVLFAVLNIDTLENFVSALVFESIGFISLAYFIFCNMFSKPIKVGYFVPLLMATIIYTIVLDVVNIACVATVGSVFFTLINLVLLFVYCLVSIPMYLMGRR
;
A
#
# COMPACT_ATOMS: atom_id res chain seq x y z
N MET A 1 -5.21 26.15 0.67
CA MET A 1 -5.65 25.48 1.92
C MET A 1 -6.06 24.03 1.73
N LYS A 2 -7.06 23.67 0.89
CA LYS A 2 -7.52 22.27 0.73
C LYS A 2 -6.39 21.27 0.39
N LYS A 3 -5.45 21.65 -0.47
CA LYS A 3 -4.30 20.80 -0.85
C LYS A 3 -3.30 20.57 0.29
N VAL A 4 -3.06 21.59 1.12
CA VAL A 4 -2.14 21.50 2.27
C VAL A 4 -2.74 20.61 3.36
N LEU A 5 -4.05 20.73 3.61
CA LEU A 5 -4.77 19.89 4.56
C LEU A 5 -4.75 18.40 4.16
N SER A 6 -4.95 18.11 2.87
CA SER A 6 -4.91 16.73 2.35
C SER A 6 -3.50 16.12 2.46
N CYS A 7 -2.45 16.91 2.23
CA CYS A 7 -1.07 16.46 2.38
C CYS A 7 -0.74 16.18 3.86
N PHE A 8 -1.21 17.05 4.77
CA PHE A 8 -1.02 16.89 6.21
C PHE A 8 -1.74 15.65 6.75
N LEU A 9 -2.99 15.43 6.34
CA LEU A 9 -3.76 14.23 6.71
C LEU A 9 -3.11 12.93 6.19
N TRP A 10 -2.50 12.98 5.01
CA TRP A 10 -1.78 11.83 4.45
C TRP A 10 -0.53 11.47 5.26
N VAL A 11 0.28 12.48 5.64
CA VAL A 11 1.45 12.27 6.51
C VAL A 11 1.03 11.69 7.86
N PHE A 12 -0.07 12.21 8.43
CA PHE A 12 -0.61 11.69 9.68
C PHE A 12 -1.09 10.23 9.55
N TYR A 13 -1.75 9.88 8.44
CA TYR A 13 -2.19 8.51 8.16
C TYR A 13 -1.01 7.53 8.05
N VAL A 14 0.04 7.90 7.32
CA VAL A 14 1.26 7.08 7.19
C VAL A 14 1.96 6.93 8.54
N ALA A 15 2.04 8.00 9.33
CA ALA A 15 2.65 7.96 10.66
C ALA A 15 1.89 7.04 11.62
N ILE A 16 0.55 7.04 11.57
CA ILE A 16 -0.28 6.14 12.39
C ILE A 16 -0.02 4.68 12.01
N ILE A 17 0.04 4.34 10.73
CA ILE A 17 0.23 2.94 10.33
C ILE A 17 1.65 2.46 10.64
N LEU A 18 2.67 3.27 10.36
CA LEU A 18 4.04 2.97 10.80
C LEU A 18 4.10 2.77 12.32
N TYR A 19 3.43 3.61 13.10
CA TYR A 19 3.38 3.44 14.56
C TYR A 19 2.71 2.14 14.97
N VAL A 20 1.59 1.75 14.36
CA VAL A 20 0.92 0.48 14.67
C VAL A 20 1.82 -0.72 14.33
N LEU A 21 2.48 -0.71 13.17
CA LEU A 21 3.37 -1.81 12.75
C LEU A 21 4.60 -1.97 13.65
N PHE A 22 5.25 -0.87 13.99
CA PHE A 22 6.49 -0.90 14.78
C PHE A 22 6.24 -0.99 16.29
N ALA A 23 5.31 -0.20 16.83
CA ALA A 23 5.14 -0.06 18.28
C ALA A 23 4.15 -1.07 18.87
N VAL A 24 3.13 -1.53 18.12
CA VAL A 24 2.09 -2.43 18.65
C VAL A 24 2.40 -3.89 18.35
N LEU A 25 2.90 -4.21 17.15
CA LEU A 25 3.13 -5.59 16.71
C LEU A 25 4.54 -6.12 17.04
N ASN A 26 5.49 -5.28 17.49
CA ASN A 26 6.82 -5.67 17.98
C ASN A 26 7.57 -6.64 17.02
N ILE A 27 7.47 -6.37 15.71
CA ILE A 27 7.88 -7.28 14.63
C ILE A 27 9.41 -7.32 14.45
N ASP A 28 10.16 -6.45 15.13
CA ASP A 28 11.62 -6.32 15.05
C ASP A 28 12.40 -7.62 15.41
N THR A 29 11.73 -8.60 16.01
CA THR A 29 12.31 -9.90 16.39
C THR A 29 12.12 -11.01 15.35
N LEU A 30 11.36 -10.75 14.27
CA LEU A 30 11.01 -11.78 13.28
C LEU A 30 11.94 -11.75 12.06
N GLU A 31 12.33 -12.95 11.62
CA GLU A 31 13.27 -13.17 10.50
C GLU A 31 12.81 -12.50 9.19
N ASN A 32 11.49 -12.39 8.99
CA ASN A 32 10.87 -11.85 7.77
C ASN A 32 10.50 -10.37 7.85
N PHE A 33 10.85 -9.68 8.95
CA PHE A 33 10.44 -8.30 9.21
C PHE A 33 10.82 -7.33 8.10
N VAL A 34 12.08 -7.37 7.65
CA VAL A 34 12.59 -6.47 6.61
C VAL A 34 11.82 -6.65 5.31
N SER A 35 11.50 -7.88 4.94
CA SER A 35 10.73 -8.17 3.73
C SER A 35 9.30 -7.64 3.84
N ALA A 36 8.63 -7.90 4.97
CA ALA A 36 7.27 -7.42 5.22
C ALA A 36 7.19 -5.89 5.09
N LEU A 37 8.14 -5.19 5.72
CA LEU A 37 8.24 -3.74 5.69
C LEU A 37 8.44 -3.18 4.28
N VAL A 38 9.27 -3.82 3.46
CA VAL A 38 9.49 -3.40 2.08
C VAL A 38 8.19 -3.47 1.28
N PHE A 39 7.47 -4.59 1.34
CA PHE A 39 6.20 -4.72 0.59
C PHE A 39 5.11 -3.76 1.07
N GLU A 40 5.07 -3.52 2.38
CA GLU A 40 4.16 -2.58 2.99
C GLU A 40 4.46 -1.13 2.56
N SER A 41 5.74 -0.76 2.53
CA SER A 41 6.18 0.55 2.03
C SER A 41 5.79 0.79 0.57
N ILE A 42 5.82 -0.26 -0.28
CA ILE A 42 5.38 -0.18 -1.69
C ILE A 42 3.88 0.13 -1.78
N GLY A 43 3.06 -0.47 -0.91
CA GLY A 43 1.63 -0.18 -0.81
C GLY A 43 1.39 1.29 -0.44
N PHE A 44 2.11 1.80 0.56
CA PHE A 44 2.01 3.20 0.97
C PHE A 44 2.46 4.18 -0.11
N ILE A 45 3.59 3.91 -0.77
CA ILE A 45 4.10 4.76 -1.85
C ILE A 45 3.11 4.79 -3.03
N SER A 46 2.50 3.65 -3.36
CA SER A 46 1.48 3.58 -4.42
C SER A 46 0.24 4.41 -4.08
N LEU A 47 -0.24 4.30 -2.84
CA LEU A 47 -1.39 5.08 -2.35
C LEU A 47 -1.06 6.59 -2.33
N ALA A 48 0.15 6.95 -1.90
CA ALA A 48 0.69 8.31 -2.01
C ALA A 48 0.62 8.80 -3.46
N TYR A 49 1.18 8.01 -4.37
CA TYR A 49 1.33 8.38 -5.76
C TYR A 49 -0.03 8.68 -6.40
N PHE A 50 -1.07 7.88 -6.11
CA PHE A 50 -2.41 8.13 -6.64
C PHE A 50 -3.05 9.41 -6.09
N ILE A 51 -2.91 9.66 -4.78
CA ILE A 51 -3.43 10.89 -4.15
C ILE A 51 -2.69 12.12 -4.71
N PHE A 52 -1.35 12.07 -4.75
CA PHE A 52 -0.52 13.17 -5.28
C PHE A 52 -0.77 13.41 -6.77
N CYS A 53 -0.89 12.35 -7.59
CA CYS A 53 -1.23 12.49 -9.01
C CYS A 53 -2.58 13.16 -9.21
N ASN A 54 -3.58 12.84 -8.38
CA ASN A 54 -4.88 13.47 -8.48
C ASN A 54 -4.86 14.96 -8.03
N MET A 55 -3.97 15.32 -7.11
CA MET A 55 -3.89 16.69 -6.56
C MET A 55 -3.03 17.67 -7.40
N PHE A 56 -1.98 17.16 -8.05
CA PHE A 56 -0.97 17.99 -8.74
C PHE A 56 -0.93 17.77 -10.27
N SER A 57 -1.41 16.63 -10.76
CA SER A 57 -1.40 16.29 -12.19
C SER A 57 -2.80 16.42 -12.81
N LYS A 58 -2.94 16.03 -14.09
CA LYS A 58 -4.26 15.98 -14.75
C LYS A 58 -5.22 15.12 -13.90
N PRO A 59 -6.40 15.65 -13.54
CA PRO A 59 -7.33 14.93 -12.68
C PRO A 59 -7.79 13.65 -13.38
N ILE A 60 -7.72 12.55 -12.65
CA ILE A 60 -8.25 11.26 -13.11
C ILE A 60 -9.77 11.32 -13.02
N LYS A 61 -10.48 10.77 -14.00
CA LYS A 61 -11.95 10.70 -13.95
C LYS A 61 -12.38 10.02 -12.64
N VAL A 62 -13.33 10.64 -11.93
CA VAL A 62 -13.76 10.22 -10.58
C VAL A 62 -14.21 8.74 -10.56
N GLY A 63 -14.82 8.28 -11.66
CA GLY A 63 -15.25 6.88 -11.84
C GLY A 63 -14.12 5.84 -11.90
N TYR A 64 -12.87 6.26 -12.11
CA TYR A 64 -11.68 5.38 -12.07
C TYR A 64 -10.82 5.62 -10.83
N PHE A 65 -10.82 6.85 -10.29
CA PHE A 65 -10.04 7.20 -9.11
C PHE A 65 -10.54 6.48 -7.85
N VAL A 66 -11.86 6.44 -7.62
CA VAL A 66 -12.43 5.77 -6.44
C VAL A 66 -12.17 4.26 -6.46
N PRO A 67 -12.42 3.51 -7.55
CA PRO A 67 -12.06 2.09 -7.62
C PRO A 67 -10.57 1.82 -7.42
N LEU A 68 -9.70 2.69 -7.93
CA LEU A 68 -8.24 2.56 -7.78
C LEU A 68 -7.81 2.69 -6.31
N LEU A 69 -8.37 3.67 -5.59
CA LEU A 69 -8.13 3.81 -4.15
C LEU A 69 -8.65 2.61 -3.37
N MET A 70 -9.87 2.15 -3.68
CA MET A 70 -10.46 0.99 -3.01
C MET A 70 -9.64 -0.29 -3.26
N ALA A 71 -9.16 -0.52 -4.48
CA ALA A 71 -8.28 -1.63 -4.79
C ALA A 71 -6.97 -1.58 -4.01
N THR A 72 -6.42 -0.37 -3.82
CA THR A 72 -5.19 -0.17 -3.02
C THR A 72 -5.43 -0.47 -1.54
N ILE A 73 -6.55 -0.01 -0.98
CA ILE A 73 -6.94 -0.29 0.41
C ILE A 73 -7.18 -1.79 0.62
N ILE A 74 -7.86 -2.45 -0.31
CA ILE A 74 -8.09 -3.91 -0.24
C ILE A 74 -6.75 -4.64 -0.30
N TYR A 75 -5.85 -4.23 -1.21
CA TYR A 75 -4.51 -4.80 -1.30
C TYR A 75 -3.73 -4.66 0.01
N THR A 76 -3.73 -3.49 0.65
CA THR A 76 -3.01 -3.32 1.94
C THR A 76 -3.62 -4.17 3.04
N ILE A 77 -4.96 -4.26 3.15
CA ILE A 77 -5.61 -5.13 4.13
C ILE A 77 -5.21 -6.61 3.93
N VAL A 78 -5.22 -7.08 2.67
CA VAL A 78 -4.82 -8.46 2.36
C VAL A 78 -3.34 -8.68 2.67
N LEU A 79 -2.48 -7.71 2.35
CA LEU A 79 -1.06 -7.75 2.63
C LEU A 79 -0.80 -7.86 4.14
N ASP A 80 -1.49 -7.07 4.97
CA ASP A 80 -1.35 -7.06 6.42
C ASP A 80 -1.76 -8.41 7.02
N VAL A 81 -2.90 -8.96 6.59
CA VAL A 81 -3.38 -10.27 7.05
C VAL A 81 -2.39 -11.37 6.69
N VAL A 82 -1.85 -11.36 5.47
CA VAL A 82 -0.86 -12.33 5.01
C VAL A 82 0.46 -12.16 5.75
N ASN A 83 0.91 -10.92 5.96
CA ASN A 83 2.13 -10.64 6.72
C ASN A 83 1.98 -11.16 8.15
N ILE A 84 0.92 -10.82 8.88
CA ILE A 84 0.70 -11.30 10.26
C ILE A 84 0.63 -12.83 10.33
N ALA A 85 -0.03 -13.49 9.37
CA ALA A 85 -0.18 -14.94 9.38
C ALA A 85 1.11 -15.69 8.98
N CYS A 86 1.86 -15.16 8.01
CA CYS A 86 2.98 -15.85 7.37
C CYS A 86 4.36 -15.43 7.88
N VAL A 87 4.48 -14.30 8.60
CA VAL A 87 5.77 -13.74 9.02
C VAL A 87 6.58 -14.70 9.91
N ALA A 88 5.91 -15.49 10.76
CA ALA A 88 6.55 -16.42 11.68
C ALA A 88 6.50 -17.90 11.23
N THR A 89 5.65 -18.22 10.24
CA THR A 89 5.33 -19.60 9.89
C THR A 89 6.00 -20.09 8.61
N VAL A 90 6.46 -19.17 7.76
CA VAL A 90 6.98 -19.47 6.42
C VAL A 90 8.44 -19.03 6.29
N GLY A 91 9.26 -19.84 5.62
CA GLY A 91 10.65 -19.49 5.32
C GLY A 91 10.75 -18.24 4.43
N SER A 92 11.81 -17.47 4.60
CA SER A 92 12.00 -16.13 4.00
C SER A 92 11.82 -16.08 2.48
N VAL A 93 12.29 -17.09 1.76
CA VAL A 93 12.14 -17.18 0.29
C VAL A 93 10.67 -17.35 -0.12
N PHE A 94 9.91 -18.20 0.58
CA PHE A 94 8.49 -18.39 0.28
C PHE A 94 7.66 -17.18 0.70
N PHE A 95 8.00 -16.55 1.83
CA PHE A 95 7.35 -15.33 2.30
C PHE A 95 7.47 -14.18 1.29
N THR A 96 8.68 -13.95 0.77
CA THR A 96 8.92 -12.94 -0.28
C THR A 96 8.18 -13.27 -1.57
N LEU A 97 8.11 -14.54 -1.95
CA LEU A 97 7.43 -14.98 -3.18
C LEU A 97 5.91 -14.79 -3.10
N ILE A 98 5.29 -15.07 -1.95
CA ILE A 98 3.87 -14.81 -1.70
C ILE A 98 3.56 -13.32 -1.85
N ASN A 99 4.37 -12.46 -1.23
CA ASN A 99 4.20 -11.01 -1.30
C ASN A 99 4.43 -10.46 -2.72
N LEU A 100 5.37 -11.04 -3.48
CA LEU A 100 5.57 -10.73 -4.90
C LEU A 100 4.34 -11.08 -5.75
N VAL A 101 3.71 -12.22 -5.50
CA VAL A 101 2.48 -12.62 -6.20
C VAL A 101 1.33 -11.65 -5.88
N LEU A 102 1.16 -11.28 -4.61
CA LEU A 102 0.15 -10.29 -4.21
C LEU A 102 0.38 -8.94 -4.89
N LEU A 103 1.62 -8.47 -4.91
CA LEU A 103 2.00 -7.22 -5.58
C LEU A 103 1.72 -7.32 -7.09
N PHE A 104 2.01 -8.45 -7.72
CA PHE A 104 1.76 -8.68 -9.14
C PHE A 104 0.26 -8.59 -9.47
N VAL A 105 -0.59 -9.25 -8.67
CA VAL A 105 -2.06 -9.17 -8.82
C VAL A 105 -2.54 -7.73 -8.66
N TYR A 106 -2.01 -7.00 -7.67
CA TYR A 106 -2.34 -5.60 -7.47
C TYR A 106 -1.92 -4.72 -8.66
N CYS A 107 -0.72 -4.93 -9.23
CA CYS A 107 -0.25 -4.22 -10.42
C CYS A 107 -1.14 -4.50 -11.65
N LEU A 108 -1.56 -5.75 -11.84
CA LEU A 108 -2.47 -6.13 -12.95
C LEU A 108 -3.81 -5.39 -12.90
N VAL A 109 -4.27 -5.04 -11.71
CA VAL A 109 -5.54 -4.35 -11.48
C VAL A 109 -5.36 -2.82 -11.54
N SER A 110 -4.34 -2.30 -10.85
CA SER A 110 -4.12 -0.86 -10.68
C SER A 110 -3.58 -0.15 -11.93
N ILE A 111 -2.65 -0.76 -12.67
CA ILE A 111 -2.03 -0.17 -13.86
C ILE A 111 -3.07 0.12 -14.98
N PRO A 112 -3.90 -0.84 -15.42
CA PRO A 112 -4.87 -0.57 -16.48
C PRO A 112 -5.93 0.45 -16.06
N MET A 113 -6.40 0.39 -14.81
CA MET A 113 -7.35 1.39 -14.29
C MET A 113 -6.75 2.80 -14.29
N TYR A 114 -5.49 2.93 -13.90
CA TYR A 114 -4.79 4.22 -13.93
C TYR A 114 -4.62 4.75 -15.37
N LEU A 115 -4.24 3.89 -16.32
CA LEU A 115 -4.09 4.26 -17.72
C LEU A 115 -5.42 4.66 -18.38
N MET A 116 -6.51 3.93 -18.10
CA MET A 116 -7.85 4.25 -18.60
C MET A 116 -8.40 5.53 -17.99
N GLY A 117 -8.14 5.78 -16.70
CA GLY A 117 -8.62 6.98 -16.01
C GLY A 117 -7.94 8.28 -16.44
N ARG A 118 -6.77 8.21 -17.11
CA ARG A 118 -6.03 9.35 -17.67
C ARG A 118 -6.36 9.68 -19.13
N ARG A 119 -7.09 8.83 -19.85
CA ARG A 119 -7.64 9.13 -21.19
C ARG A 119 -8.94 9.92 -21.09
#